data_AF-A0A059LDV6-F1
#
_entry.id   AF-A0A059LDV6-F1
#
_cell.length_a   1.000
_cell.length_b   1.000
_cell.length_c   1.000
_cell.angle_alpha   90.00
_cell.angle_beta   90.00
_cell.angle_gamma   90.00
#
_symmetry.space_group_name_H-M   'P 1'
#
loop_
_entity.id
_entity.type
_entity.pdbx_description
1 polymer ?
#
loop_
_entity_poly.entity_id
_entity_poly.type
_entity_poly.pdbx_seq_one_letter_code
_entity_poly.pdbx_strand_id
1 'polypeptide(L)'
;NNMADLQGLLSVLDADLFGDEADFFARLKEDVETLPQKEEVVIWVELAAEQRLYYRAIYEKQIGALMEGASMRNLPSLRNLAMELRKVCCHPFLCNGVESDLQARREAAGLPSAALQLLVEASGKMVLLAKLLPKLRGEGRKVVLFSQFKMMLDVLEDWARASGWPLERIDGDTPQRDRQRRIDRFCESGDGGAFVFLLSTRAGGQGITLTAADTVVIYDSDWNPQNDLQAMARCHRIGQSKKVTVYRLLARDTYEAQVFEASSRKQGLDEALLGSLAPQRGGEADPEKDLRRIGELLKNGAHGLADPAAAEAASAAF
;
A
#
# COMPACT_ATOMS: atom_id res chain seq x y z
N ASN A 1 -8.16 13.24 10.72
CA ASN A 1 -7.04 12.38 11.19
C ASN A 1 -6.39 12.88 12.47
N ASN A 2 -6.76 14.08 12.91
CA ASN A 2 -6.62 14.53 14.29
C ASN A 2 -7.90 15.33 14.64
N MET A 3 -8.06 15.72 15.91
CA MET A 3 -9.19 16.57 16.33
C MET A 3 -9.25 17.91 15.60
N ALA A 4 -8.12 18.42 15.10
CA ALA A 4 -8.06 19.68 14.36
C ALA A 4 -8.64 19.57 12.94
N ASP A 5 -8.48 18.44 12.25
CA ASP A 5 -9.10 18.21 10.93
C ASP A 5 -10.62 18.10 11.06
N LEU A 6 -11.08 17.47 12.15
CA LEU A 6 -12.50 17.33 12.50
C LEU A 6 -13.11 18.69 12.86
N GLN A 7 -12.41 19.49 13.68
CA GLN A 7 -12.78 20.87 13.97
C GLN A 7 -12.76 21.76 12.72
N GLY A 8 -11.80 21.55 11.80
CA GLY A 8 -11.74 22.25 10.52
C GLY A 8 -12.93 21.92 9.63
N LEU A 9 -13.34 20.65 9.55
CA LEU A 9 -14.55 20.23 8.84
C LEU A 9 -15.82 20.82 9.45
N LEU A 10 -15.91 20.83 10.79
CA LEU A 10 -17.02 21.44 11.53
C LEU A 10 -17.07 22.97 11.37
N SER A 11 -15.94 23.64 11.16
CA SER A 11 -15.89 25.09 10.93
C SER A 11 -16.28 25.53 9.51
N VAL A 12 -16.25 24.62 8.55
CA VAL A 12 -16.61 24.88 7.14
C VAL A 12 -18.11 24.63 6.89
N LEU A 13 -18.75 23.84 7.75
CA LEU A 13 -20.19 23.67 7.73
C LEU A 13 -20.83 24.86 8.46
N ASP A 14 -21.57 25.70 7.73
CA ASP A 14 -22.28 26.85 8.29
C ASP A 14 -23.14 26.40 9.49
N ALA A 15 -22.78 26.89 10.68
CA ALA A 15 -23.52 26.66 11.91
C ALA A 15 -24.96 27.22 11.84
N ASP A 16 -25.23 28.11 10.89
CA ASP A 16 -26.57 28.69 10.66
C ASP A 16 -27.47 27.82 9.76
N LEU A 17 -26.92 26.83 9.03
CA LEU A 17 -27.72 25.97 8.14
C LEU A 17 -28.19 24.67 8.78
N PHE A 18 -27.54 24.24 9.87
CA PHE A 18 -27.87 23.01 10.59
C PHE A 18 -28.13 23.37 12.05
N GLY A 19 -29.41 23.44 12.44
CA GLY A 19 -29.80 23.50 13.85
C GLY A 19 -29.22 22.29 14.62
N ASP A 20 -29.18 22.39 15.95
CA ASP A 20 -28.45 21.58 16.96
C ASP A 20 -28.34 20.04 16.77
N GLU A 21 -28.99 19.42 15.78
CA GLU A 21 -28.85 18.02 15.37
C GLU A 21 -28.24 17.92 13.97
N ALA A 22 -26.91 18.03 13.89
CA ALA A 22 -26.17 17.62 12.69
C ALA A 22 -26.11 16.09 12.62
N ASP A 23 -27.15 15.46 12.05
CA ASP A 23 -27.16 14.03 11.73
C ASP A 23 -26.15 13.73 10.62
N PHE A 24 -24.92 13.35 11.02
CA PHE A 24 -23.92 12.82 10.10
C PHE A 24 -24.31 11.39 9.67
N PHE A 25 -24.83 11.25 8.44
CA PHE A 25 -25.10 9.94 7.86
C PHE A 25 -23.81 9.28 7.33
N ALA A 26 -23.11 8.55 8.21
CA ALA A 26 -22.16 7.52 7.79
C ALA A 26 -22.86 6.16 7.81
N ARG A 27 -23.16 5.59 6.64
CA ARG A 27 -23.68 4.20 6.55
C ARG A 27 -22.51 3.23 6.41
N LEU A 28 -22.48 2.19 7.23
CA LEU A 28 -21.53 1.09 7.08
C LEU A 28 -21.92 0.26 5.85
N LYS A 29 -20.93 -0.23 5.09
CA LYS A 29 -21.17 -1.00 3.86
C LYS A 29 -21.97 -2.29 4.13
N GLU A 30 -21.87 -2.83 5.33
CA GLU A 30 -22.57 -4.05 5.76
C GLU A 30 -24.08 -3.85 5.89
N ASP A 31 -24.56 -2.61 6.04
CA ASP A 31 -25.97 -2.29 6.28
C ASP A 31 -26.82 -2.20 4.99
N VAL A 32 -26.20 -2.23 3.80
CA VAL A 32 -26.88 -1.85 2.55
C VAL A 32 -26.93 -2.97 1.51
N GLU A 33 -25.86 -3.76 1.33
CA GLU A 33 -25.81 -4.88 0.36
C GLU A 33 -24.77 -5.94 0.74
N THR A 34 -24.98 -7.20 0.32
CA THR A 34 -24.03 -8.31 0.51
C THR A 34 -22.85 -8.20 -0.46
N LEU A 35 -21.74 -7.62 0.00
CA LEU A 35 -20.47 -7.65 -0.73
C LEU A 35 -19.74 -8.99 -0.51
N PRO A 36 -19.02 -9.52 -1.52
CA PRO A 36 -18.18 -10.69 -1.33
C PRO A 36 -17.08 -10.40 -0.32
N GLN A 37 -16.57 -11.46 0.31
CA GLN A 37 -15.54 -11.33 1.34
C GLN A 37 -14.28 -10.64 0.81
N LYS A 38 -13.68 -9.82 1.67
CA LYS A 38 -12.38 -9.17 1.45
C LYS A 38 -11.38 -9.77 2.45
N GLU A 39 -10.25 -10.24 1.96
CA GLU A 39 -9.16 -10.74 2.79
C GLU A 39 -7.92 -9.85 2.57
N GLU A 40 -7.30 -9.37 3.65
CA GLU A 40 -6.05 -8.62 3.61
C GLU A 40 -4.93 -9.47 4.21
N VAL A 41 -3.89 -9.72 3.41
CA VAL A 41 -2.71 -10.50 3.77
C VAL A 41 -1.51 -9.59 3.76
N VAL A 42 -0.85 -9.44 4.90
CA VAL A 42 0.42 -8.72 5.02
C VAL A 42 1.55 -9.68 4.66
N ILE A 43 2.21 -9.42 3.53
CA ILE A 43 3.38 -10.18 3.11
C ILE A 43 4.63 -9.42 3.53
N TRP A 44 5.36 -10.04 4.44
CA TRP A 44 6.64 -9.55 4.90
C TRP A 44 7.75 -9.99 3.95
N VAL A 45 8.49 -9.02 3.43
CA VAL A 45 9.50 -9.22 2.39
C VAL A 45 10.88 -8.88 2.93
N GLU A 46 11.83 -9.79 2.72
CA GLU A 46 13.24 -9.55 3.01
C GLU A 46 13.87 -8.61 1.97
N LEU A 47 14.74 -7.70 2.41
CA LEU A 47 15.53 -6.89 1.48
C LEU A 47 16.55 -7.78 0.75
N ALA A 48 16.68 -7.58 -0.56
CA ALA A 48 17.74 -8.18 -1.37
C ALA A 48 19.13 -7.77 -0.87
N ALA A 49 20.17 -8.56 -1.16
CA ALA A 49 21.51 -8.34 -0.64
C ALA A 49 22.05 -6.93 -0.97
N GLU A 50 21.98 -6.54 -2.25
CA GLU A 50 22.38 -5.21 -2.71
C GLU A 50 21.49 -4.11 -2.12
N GLN A 51 20.17 -4.32 -2.09
CA GLN A 51 19.20 -3.40 -1.49
C GLN A 51 19.52 -3.11 -0.02
N ARG A 52 19.89 -4.14 0.75
CA ARG A 52 20.29 -4.05 2.16
C ARG A 52 21.57 -3.23 2.34
N LEU A 53 22.53 -3.38 1.43
CA LEU A 53 23.76 -2.60 1.42
C LEU A 53 23.48 -1.11 1.22
N TYR A 54 22.65 -0.74 0.25
CA TYR A 54 22.27 0.67 0.05
C TYR A 54 21.41 1.21 1.18
N TYR A 55 20.47 0.42 1.70
CA TYR A 55 19.65 0.82 2.86
C TYR A 55 20.56 1.20 4.04
N ARG A 56 21.52 0.35 4.37
CA ARG A 56 22.50 0.59 5.43
C ARG A 56 23.38 1.81 5.14
N ALA A 57 23.88 1.95 3.93
CA ALA A 57 24.70 3.10 3.53
C ALA A 57 23.95 4.44 3.63
N ILE A 58 22.67 4.48 3.23
CA ILE A 58 21.81 5.67 3.36
C ILE A 58 21.58 6.01 4.84
N TYR A 59 21.29 4.99 5.65
CA TYR A 59 21.06 5.12 7.07
C TYR A 59 22.30 5.65 7.81
N GLU A 60 23.46 5.02 7.60
CA GLU A 60 24.73 5.36 8.26
C GLU A 60 25.28 6.72 7.82
N LYS A 61 25.26 7.05 6.52
CA LYS A 61 25.78 8.33 6.01
C LYS A 61 25.05 9.54 6.60
N GLN A 62 23.75 9.41 6.82
CA GLN A 62 22.92 10.49 7.35
C GLN A 62 23.03 10.58 8.87
N ILE A 63 23.22 9.46 9.57
CA ILE A 63 23.50 9.45 11.02
C ILE A 63 24.91 9.96 11.33
N GLY A 64 25.92 9.62 10.53
CA GLY A 64 27.27 10.19 10.67
C GLY A 64 27.25 11.72 10.59
N ALA A 65 26.52 12.27 9.63
CA ALA A 65 26.33 13.72 9.52
C ALA A 65 25.57 14.35 10.70
N LEU A 66 24.69 13.60 11.37
CA LEU A 66 23.98 14.02 12.59
C LEU A 66 24.87 13.98 13.83
N MET A 67 25.72 12.95 13.96
CA MET A 67 26.62 12.75 15.10
C MET A 67 27.85 13.66 15.05
N GLU A 68 28.31 14.06 13.87
CA GLU A 68 29.44 14.98 13.67
C GLU A 68 29.11 16.46 13.98
N GLY A 69 27.92 16.75 14.52
CA GLY A 69 27.61 18.07 15.08
C GLY A 69 27.36 19.16 14.05
N ALA A 70 26.92 18.80 12.83
CA ALA A 70 26.49 19.79 11.84
C ALA A 70 25.40 20.70 12.47
N SER A 71 25.64 22.02 12.43
CA SER A 71 24.72 23.06 12.91
C SER A 71 23.25 22.75 12.54
N MET A 72 22.30 23.01 13.45
CA MET A 72 20.86 22.81 13.24
C MET A 72 20.31 23.40 11.91
N ARG A 73 21.01 24.36 11.30
CA ARG A 73 20.68 24.96 9.99
C ARG A 73 21.08 24.11 8.78
N ASN A 74 22.01 23.17 8.92
CA ASN A 74 22.56 22.33 7.85
C ASN A 74 22.29 20.84 8.06
N LEU A 75 21.42 20.48 9.02
CA LEU A 75 20.97 19.09 9.17
C LEU A 75 20.40 18.62 7.83
N PRO A 76 20.90 17.53 7.23
CA PRO A 76 20.15 16.85 6.18
C PRO A 76 18.75 16.60 6.73
N SER A 77 17.73 17.17 6.08
CA SER A 77 16.37 17.11 6.63
C SER A 77 16.03 15.65 6.92
N LEU A 78 15.66 15.30 8.16
CA LEU A 78 15.23 13.94 8.52
C LEU A 78 14.08 13.45 7.61
N ARG A 79 13.32 14.40 7.04
CA ARG A 79 12.30 14.15 6.03
C ARG A 79 12.89 13.58 4.73
N ASN A 80 14.08 14.02 4.33
CA ASN A 80 14.80 13.48 3.18
C ASN A 80 15.34 12.07 3.47
N LEU A 81 15.85 11.80 4.68
CA LEU A 81 16.25 10.45 5.07
C LEU A 81 15.08 9.47 5.01
N ALA A 82 13.95 9.79 5.64
CA ALA A 82 12.76 8.95 5.61
C ALA A 82 12.27 8.70 4.16
N MET A 83 12.36 9.71 3.29
CA MET A 83 11.99 9.57 1.88
C MET A 83 12.94 8.64 1.12
N GLU A 84 14.25 8.77 1.30
CA GLU A 84 15.23 7.89 0.65
C GLU A 84 15.16 6.45 1.17
N LEU A 85 14.95 6.27 2.49
CA LEU A 85 14.70 4.94 3.07
C LEU A 85 13.44 4.29 2.47
N ARG A 86 12.37 5.06 2.27
CA ARG A 86 11.15 4.56 1.60
C ARG A 86 11.41 4.15 0.15
N LYS A 87 12.15 4.97 -0.60
CA LYS A 87 12.52 4.67 -1.99
C LYS A 87 13.29 3.35 -2.09
N VAL A 88 14.35 3.19 -1.29
CA VAL A 88 15.16 1.97 -1.34
C VAL A 88 14.37 0.73 -0.86
N CYS A 89 13.43 0.85 0.09
CA CYS A 89 12.52 -0.25 0.46
C CYS A 89 11.59 -0.66 -0.69
N CYS A 90 11.20 0.29 -1.55
CA CYS A 90 10.42 -0.01 -2.75
C CYS A 90 11.30 -0.69 -3.80
N HIS A 91 12.37 -0.01 -4.22
CA HIS A 91 13.35 -0.53 -5.17
C HIS A 91 14.61 0.36 -5.20
N PRO A 92 15.84 -0.21 -5.25
CA PRO A 92 17.07 0.59 -5.23
C PRO A 92 17.18 1.62 -6.35
N PHE A 93 16.65 1.33 -7.55
CA PHE A 93 16.71 2.24 -8.70
C PHE A 93 15.91 3.55 -8.52
N LEU A 94 15.06 3.66 -7.49
CA LEU A 94 14.44 4.95 -7.14
C LEU A 94 15.46 5.93 -6.56
N CYS A 95 16.61 5.44 -6.10
CA CYS A 95 17.70 6.24 -5.57
C CYS A 95 18.68 6.60 -6.69
N ASN A 96 19.05 7.88 -6.75
CA ASN A 96 19.91 8.40 -7.82
C ASN A 96 21.27 7.69 -7.84
N GLY A 97 21.69 7.23 -9.02
CA GLY A 97 23.01 6.62 -9.26
C GLY A 97 23.15 5.16 -8.82
N VAL A 98 22.16 4.59 -8.14
CA VAL A 98 22.22 3.19 -7.67
C VAL A 98 22.13 2.21 -8.84
N GLU A 99 21.28 2.49 -9.83
CA GLU A 99 21.17 1.64 -11.02
C GLU A 99 22.50 1.56 -11.78
N SER A 100 23.14 2.71 -12.04
CA SER A 100 24.42 2.76 -12.75
C SER A 100 25.55 2.10 -11.96
N ASP A 101 25.60 2.26 -10.64
CA ASP A 101 26.57 1.57 -9.78
C ASP A 101 26.39 0.05 -9.83
N LEU A 102 25.15 -0.44 -9.75
CA LEU A 102 24.85 -1.87 -9.85
C LEU A 102 25.18 -2.46 -11.22
N GLN A 103 24.89 -1.73 -12.30
CA GLN A 103 25.28 -2.13 -13.65
C GLN A 103 26.81 -2.21 -13.79
N ALA A 104 27.53 -1.18 -13.35
CA ALA A 104 29.00 -1.15 -13.39
C ALA A 104 29.64 -2.28 -12.58
N ARG A 105 29.11 -2.59 -11.39
CA ARG A 105 29.58 -3.71 -10.57
C ARG A 105 29.37 -5.06 -11.24
N ARG A 106 28.23 -5.26 -11.91
CA ARG A 106 27.96 -6.49 -12.67
C ARG A 106 28.89 -6.65 -13.86
N GLU A 107 29.09 -5.58 -14.61
CA GLU A 107 30.02 -5.55 -15.74
C GLU A 107 31.45 -5.88 -15.28
N ALA A 108 31.90 -5.29 -14.17
CA ALA A 108 33.19 -5.59 -13.57
C ALA A 108 33.30 -7.05 -13.09
N ALA A 109 32.20 -7.68 -12.70
CA ALA A 109 32.14 -9.09 -12.33
C ALA A 109 32.01 -10.06 -13.54
N GLY A 110 31.98 -9.54 -14.77
CA GLY A 110 31.81 -10.35 -15.98
C GLY A 110 30.44 -11.02 -16.12
N LEU A 111 29.44 -10.54 -15.37
CA LEU A 111 28.07 -11.06 -15.42
C LEU A 111 27.31 -10.45 -16.62
N PRO A 112 26.43 -11.22 -17.29
CA PRO A 112 25.64 -10.70 -18.40
C PRO A 112 24.72 -9.55 -17.95
N SER A 113 24.67 -8.47 -18.74
CA SER A 113 23.82 -7.30 -18.51
C SER A 113 22.38 -7.57 -18.95
N ALA A 114 21.72 -8.54 -18.29
CA ALA A 114 20.29 -8.75 -18.45
C ALA A 114 19.56 -7.72 -17.56
N ALA A 115 19.25 -6.56 -18.13
CA ALA A 115 18.64 -5.43 -17.41
C ALA A 115 17.39 -5.83 -16.61
N LEU A 116 16.54 -6.71 -17.16
CA LEU A 116 15.34 -7.21 -16.49
C LEU A 116 15.65 -8.12 -15.29
N GLN A 117 16.67 -8.98 -15.39
CA GLN A 117 17.08 -9.83 -14.27
C GLN A 117 17.65 -8.96 -13.16
N LEU A 118 18.47 -7.97 -13.49
CA LEU A 118 19.00 -7.02 -12.52
C LEU A 118 17.89 -6.25 -11.82
N LEU A 119 16.90 -5.74 -12.57
CA LEU A 119 15.74 -5.04 -12.04
C LEU A 119 14.98 -5.93 -11.03
N VAL A 120 14.72 -7.19 -11.37
CA VAL A 120 14.00 -8.08 -10.45
C VAL A 120 14.84 -8.43 -9.22
N GLU A 121 16.09 -8.82 -9.40
CA GLU A 121 16.98 -9.30 -8.32
C GLU A 121 17.44 -8.18 -7.38
N ALA A 122 17.44 -6.92 -7.85
CA ALA A 122 17.82 -5.77 -7.03
C ALA A 122 16.82 -5.46 -5.92
N SER A 123 15.55 -5.90 -5.99
CA SER A 123 14.53 -5.62 -4.97
C SER A 123 13.82 -6.87 -4.51
N GLY A 124 13.78 -7.11 -3.19
CA GLY A 124 13.05 -8.24 -2.62
C GLY A 124 11.56 -8.23 -2.97
N LYS A 125 10.94 -7.05 -3.04
CA LYS A 125 9.53 -6.91 -3.44
C LYS A 125 9.31 -7.27 -4.92
N MET A 126 10.27 -6.94 -5.80
CA MET A 126 10.21 -7.36 -7.20
C MET A 126 10.41 -8.86 -7.37
N VAL A 127 11.33 -9.48 -6.61
CA VAL A 127 11.47 -10.94 -6.59
C VAL A 127 10.15 -11.62 -6.21
N LEU A 128 9.47 -11.13 -5.17
CA LEU A 128 8.15 -11.64 -4.79
C LEU A 128 7.12 -11.46 -5.91
N LEU A 129 7.01 -10.25 -6.47
CA LEU A 129 6.07 -9.98 -7.57
C LEU A 129 6.33 -10.86 -8.79
N ALA A 130 7.60 -11.11 -9.12
CA ALA A 130 8.00 -11.95 -10.23
C ALA A 130 7.57 -13.40 -10.07
N LYS A 131 7.32 -13.86 -8.85
CA LYS A 131 6.73 -15.17 -8.57
C LYS A 131 5.21 -15.14 -8.43
N LEU A 132 4.66 -14.06 -7.85
CA LEU A 132 3.24 -13.91 -7.56
C LEU A 132 2.41 -13.69 -8.85
N LEU A 133 2.81 -12.74 -9.69
CA LEU A 133 2.01 -12.34 -10.86
C LEU A 133 1.84 -13.46 -11.90
N PRO A 134 2.85 -14.29 -12.24
CA PRO A 134 2.64 -15.43 -13.13
C PRO A 134 1.61 -16.44 -12.61
N LYS A 135 1.60 -16.70 -11.29
CA LYS A 135 0.61 -17.60 -10.68
C LYS A 135 -0.80 -17.02 -10.78
N LEU A 136 -0.97 -15.74 -10.43
CA LEU A 136 -2.26 -15.05 -10.55
C LEU A 136 -2.76 -15.00 -12.01
N ARG A 137 -1.84 -14.82 -12.97
CA ARG A 137 -2.16 -14.87 -14.40
C ARG A 137 -2.62 -16.26 -14.84
N GLY A 138 -1.94 -17.31 -14.38
CA GLY A 138 -2.33 -18.71 -14.63
C GLY A 138 -3.71 -19.06 -14.08
N GLU A 139 -4.12 -18.41 -12.98
CA GLU A 139 -5.46 -18.52 -12.39
C GLU A 139 -6.52 -17.63 -13.08
N GLY A 140 -6.13 -16.82 -14.08
CA GLY A 140 -7.06 -15.90 -14.77
C GLY A 140 -7.53 -14.72 -13.91
N ARG A 141 -6.77 -14.36 -12.87
CA ARG A 141 -7.06 -13.22 -11.99
C ARG A 141 -6.69 -11.90 -12.63
N LYS A 142 -7.31 -10.81 -12.17
CA LYS A 142 -6.97 -9.44 -12.58
C LYS A 142 -6.41 -8.68 -11.40
N VAL A 143 -5.26 -8.04 -11.60
CA VAL A 143 -4.46 -7.46 -10.52
C VAL A 143 -4.41 -5.94 -10.61
N VAL A 144 -4.71 -5.25 -9.52
CA VAL A 144 -4.48 -3.81 -9.37
C VAL A 144 -3.31 -3.60 -8.43
N LEU A 145 -2.26 -2.94 -8.91
CA LEU A 145 -1.04 -2.62 -8.17
C LEU A 145 -1.04 -1.13 -7.81
N PHE A 146 -1.08 -0.84 -6.50
CA PHE A 146 -0.99 0.51 -5.97
C PHE A 146 0.43 0.83 -5.54
N SER A 147 0.90 2.03 -5.90
CA SER A 147 2.14 2.60 -5.35
C SER A 147 2.01 4.08 -5.03
N GLN A 148 2.74 4.58 -4.04
CA GLN A 148 2.83 6.03 -3.79
C GLN A 148 3.79 6.72 -4.77
N PHE A 149 4.79 5.99 -5.25
CA PHE A 149 5.86 6.55 -6.09
C PHE A 149 5.55 6.36 -7.56
N LYS A 150 5.36 7.46 -8.30
CA LYS A 150 5.21 7.41 -9.76
C LYS A 150 6.42 6.70 -10.43
N MET A 151 7.63 6.99 -9.96
CA MET A 151 8.85 6.32 -10.43
C MET A 151 8.83 4.80 -10.20
N MET A 152 8.14 4.30 -9.17
CA MET A 152 7.96 2.85 -8.99
C MET A 152 6.99 2.28 -10.02
N LEU A 153 5.94 3.03 -10.38
CA LEU A 153 5.03 2.63 -11.46
C LEU A 153 5.76 2.58 -12.81
N ASP A 154 6.73 3.46 -13.05
CA ASP A 154 7.59 3.41 -14.25
C ASP A 154 8.39 2.10 -14.28
N VAL A 155 9.05 1.73 -13.17
CA VAL A 155 9.79 0.45 -13.03
C VAL A 155 8.89 -0.77 -13.23
N LEU A 156 7.69 -0.76 -12.63
CA LEU A 156 6.72 -1.86 -12.77
C LEU A 156 6.19 -1.97 -14.20
N GLU A 157 5.96 -0.85 -14.87
CA GLU A 157 5.49 -0.79 -16.24
C GLU A 157 6.52 -1.34 -17.22
N ASP A 158 7.79 -0.94 -17.10
CA ASP A 158 8.89 -1.44 -17.93
C ASP A 158 9.05 -2.95 -17.76
N TRP A 159 9.02 -3.43 -16.51
CA TRP A 159 9.12 -4.85 -16.20
C TRP A 159 7.94 -5.67 -16.75
N ALA A 160 6.70 -5.20 -16.57
CA ALA A 160 5.50 -5.89 -17.04
C ALA A 160 5.41 -5.91 -18.57
N ARG A 161 5.78 -4.81 -19.25
CA ARG A 161 5.85 -4.75 -20.72
C ARG A 161 6.88 -5.71 -21.26
N ALA A 162 8.07 -5.73 -20.67
CA ALA A 162 9.13 -6.65 -21.08
C ALA A 162 8.79 -8.12 -20.82
N SER A 163 7.93 -8.38 -19.82
CA SER A 163 7.35 -9.70 -19.54
C SER A 163 6.17 -10.06 -20.46
N GLY A 164 5.80 -9.18 -21.39
CA GLY A 164 4.72 -9.39 -22.36
C GLY A 164 3.33 -9.38 -21.73
N TRP A 165 3.12 -8.64 -20.63
CA TRP A 165 1.84 -8.59 -19.93
C TRP A 165 1.05 -7.36 -20.35
N PRO A 166 -0.22 -7.53 -20.80
CA PRO A 166 -1.07 -6.39 -21.11
C PRO A 166 -1.39 -5.65 -19.81
N LEU A 167 -1.16 -4.34 -19.81
CA LEU A 167 -1.36 -3.51 -18.62
C LEU A 167 -1.98 -2.16 -18.97
N GLU A 168 -2.65 -1.59 -17.98
CA GLU A 168 -3.10 -0.20 -17.99
C GLU A 168 -2.53 0.54 -16.79
N ARG A 169 -2.46 1.87 -16.89
CA ARG A 169 -1.91 2.72 -15.84
C ARG A 169 -2.70 4.00 -15.66
N ILE A 170 -2.97 4.42 -14.43
CA ILE A 170 -3.44 5.78 -14.12
C ILE A 170 -2.58 6.35 -12.99
N ASP A 171 -2.06 7.55 -13.21
CA ASP A 171 -1.34 8.32 -12.21
C ASP A 171 -1.74 9.80 -12.25
N GLY A 172 -0.98 10.65 -11.56
CA GLY A 172 -1.24 12.09 -11.47
C GLY A 172 -1.17 12.82 -12.81
N ASP A 173 -0.42 12.29 -13.78
CA ASP A 173 -0.20 12.94 -15.08
C ASP A 173 -1.19 12.44 -16.14
N THR A 174 -1.99 11.43 -15.82
CA THR A 174 -2.98 10.88 -16.74
C THR A 174 -4.17 11.84 -16.88
N PRO A 175 -4.44 12.37 -18.09
CA PRO A 175 -5.55 13.30 -18.33
C PRO A 175 -6.90 12.67 -17.98
N GLN A 176 -7.80 13.45 -17.38
CA GLN A 176 -9.11 12.96 -16.91
C GLN A 176 -9.91 12.27 -18.03
N ARG A 177 -9.89 12.85 -19.25
CA ARG A 177 -10.58 12.30 -20.43
C ARG A 177 -10.13 10.89 -20.83
N ASP A 178 -8.89 10.53 -20.52
CA ASP A 178 -8.31 9.24 -20.91
C ASP A 178 -8.54 8.17 -19.85
N ARG A 179 -8.84 8.56 -18.61
CA ARG A 179 -8.97 7.64 -17.47
C ARG A 179 -10.08 6.62 -17.69
N GLN A 180 -11.26 7.06 -18.12
CA GLN A 180 -12.38 6.16 -18.37
C GLN A 180 -12.02 5.11 -19.44
N ARG A 181 -11.41 5.54 -20.54
CA ARG A 181 -10.96 4.64 -21.62
C ARG A 181 -9.95 3.59 -21.13
N ARG A 182 -9.07 3.92 -20.16
CA ARG A 182 -8.13 2.97 -19.56
C ARG A 182 -8.85 1.98 -18.63
N ILE A 183 -9.82 2.47 -17.85
CA ILE A 183 -10.67 1.64 -16.99
C ILE A 183 -11.46 0.64 -17.83
N ASP A 184 -12.06 1.09 -18.93
CA ASP A 184 -12.87 0.24 -19.81
C ASP A 184 -12.03 -0.90 -20.40
N ARG A 185 -10.82 -0.61 -20.91
CA ARG A 185 -9.88 -1.63 -21.42
C ARG A 185 -9.42 -2.63 -20.36
N PHE A 186 -9.36 -2.22 -19.10
CA PHE A 186 -9.08 -3.15 -18.01
C PHE A 186 -10.31 -3.98 -17.64
N CYS A 187 -11.51 -3.41 -17.72
CA CYS A 187 -12.76 -4.13 -17.45
C CYS A 187 -13.15 -5.08 -18.59
N GLU A 188 -12.65 -4.88 -19.81
CA GLU A 188 -12.84 -5.78 -20.95
C GLU A 188 -12.48 -7.24 -20.61
N SER A 189 -13.38 -8.16 -20.97
CA SER A 189 -13.23 -9.59 -20.70
C SER A 189 -12.58 -10.31 -21.89
N GLY A 190 -11.82 -11.37 -21.62
CA GLY A 190 -11.12 -12.17 -22.65
C GLY A 190 -9.65 -11.76 -22.87
N ASP A 191 -9.02 -12.33 -23.90
CA ASP A 191 -7.58 -12.17 -24.20
C ASP A 191 -7.16 -10.73 -24.57
N GLY A 192 -8.11 -9.85 -24.88
CA GLY A 192 -7.85 -8.44 -25.16
C GLY A 192 -7.74 -7.55 -23.92
N GLY A 193 -8.18 -8.03 -22.75
CA GLY A 193 -8.22 -7.25 -21.52
C GLY A 193 -6.86 -7.14 -20.83
N ALA A 194 -6.59 -6.00 -20.18
CA ALA A 194 -5.39 -5.84 -19.38
C ALA A 194 -5.40 -6.77 -18.15
N PHE A 195 -4.25 -7.41 -17.90
CA PHE A 195 -4.02 -8.28 -16.74
C PHE A 195 -3.67 -7.46 -15.49
N VAL A 196 -2.81 -6.45 -15.65
CA VAL A 196 -2.36 -5.57 -14.57
C VAL A 196 -2.90 -4.16 -14.75
N PHE A 197 -3.36 -3.55 -13.67
CA PHE A 197 -3.63 -2.11 -13.62
C PHE A 197 -2.71 -1.44 -12.60
N LEU A 198 -1.87 -0.52 -13.06
CA LEU A 198 -0.99 0.28 -12.23
C LEU A 198 -1.69 1.57 -11.78
N LEU A 199 -1.80 1.80 -10.48
CA LEU A 199 -2.41 2.99 -9.93
C LEU A 199 -1.49 3.69 -8.95
N SER A 200 -1.42 5.02 -9.04
CA SER A 200 -0.91 5.77 -7.91
C SER A 200 -1.99 5.86 -6.83
N THR A 201 -1.63 5.64 -5.56
CA THR A 201 -2.60 5.65 -4.45
C THR A 201 -3.38 6.95 -4.38
N ARG A 202 -2.72 8.08 -4.71
CA ARG A 202 -3.36 9.40 -4.77
C ARG A 202 -4.29 9.59 -5.97
N ALA A 203 -3.97 9.05 -7.15
CA ALA A 203 -4.88 9.10 -8.29
C ALA A 203 -6.10 8.19 -8.10
N GLY A 204 -5.94 7.09 -7.34
CA GLY A 204 -7.03 6.18 -6.95
C GLY A 204 -8.11 6.82 -6.07
N GLY A 205 -7.80 7.91 -5.35
CA GLY A 205 -8.74 8.65 -4.51
C GLY A 205 -9.86 9.39 -5.28
N GLN A 206 -9.75 9.50 -6.61
CA GLN A 206 -10.64 10.31 -7.45
C GLN A 206 -11.95 9.62 -7.89
N GLY A 207 -12.46 8.63 -7.16
CA GLY A 207 -13.80 8.09 -7.46
C GLY A 207 -13.88 7.02 -8.56
N ILE A 208 -12.76 6.42 -8.98
CA ILE A 208 -12.77 5.34 -10.01
C ILE A 208 -13.39 4.03 -9.48
N THR A 209 -13.87 3.16 -10.37
CA THR A 209 -14.42 1.84 -10.02
C THR A 209 -13.72 0.75 -10.82
N LEU A 210 -13.18 -0.26 -10.12
CA LEU A 210 -12.37 -1.34 -10.71
C LEU A 210 -12.85 -2.71 -10.19
N THR A 211 -14.14 -2.97 -10.26
CA THR A 211 -14.75 -4.24 -9.81
C THR A 211 -14.36 -5.45 -10.66
N ALA A 212 -13.73 -5.24 -11.82
CA ALA A 212 -13.15 -6.33 -12.62
C ALA A 212 -11.94 -7.00 -11.94
N ALA A 213 -11.27 -6.30 -11.01
CA ALA A 213 -10.14 -6.83 -10.26
C ALA A 213 -10.59 -7.63 -9.04
N ASP A 214 -10.04 -8.83 -8.87
CA ASP A 214 -10.21 -9.66 -7.68
C ASP A 214 -8.95 -9.67 -6.79
N THR A 215 -7.84 -9.14 -7.29
CA THR A 215 -6.58 -9.06 -6.55
C THR A 215 -6.07 -7.64 -6.49
N VAL A 216 -5.76 -7.16 -5.29
CA VAL A 216 -5.15 -5.86 -5.04
C VAL A 216 -3.78 -6.09 -4.42
N VAL A 217 -2.76 -5.39 -4.90
CA VAL A 217 -1.43 -5.39 -4.31
C VAL A 217 -1.10 -3.96 -3.90
N ILE A 218 -0.91 -3.73 -2.60
CA ILE A 218 -0.37 -2.49 -2.06
C ILE A 218 1.15 -2.66 -2.01
N TYR A 219 1.85 -2.11 -3.01
CA TYR A 219 3.29 -2.30 -3.15
C TYR A 219 4.09 -1.55 -2.07
N ASP A 220 3.65 -0.34 -1.76
CA ASP A 220 4.15 0.49 -0.68
C ASP A 220 3.00 1.23 -0.01
N SER A 221 2.98 1.17 1.33
CA SER A 221 1.85 1.66 2.12
C SER A 221 1.91 3.18 2.33
N ASP A 222 0.75 3.83 2.35
CA ASP A 222 0.67 5.21 2.82
C ASP A 222 0.92 5.28 4.33
N TRP A 223 1.43 6.42 4.81
CA TRP A 223 1.49 6.69 6.24
C TRP A 223 0.11 6.89 6.86
N ASN A 224 -0.85 7.36 6.06
CA ASN A 224 -2.25 7.43 6.42
C ASN A 224 -2.99 6.18 5.91
N PRO A 225 -3.32 5.21 6.78
CA PRO A 225 -3.99 3.97 6.36
C PRO A 225 -5.33 4.18 5.65
N GLN A 226 -6.01 5.31 5.89
CA GLN A 226 -7.26 5.63 5.22
C GLN A 226 -7.10 5.76 3.70
N ASN A 227 -5.94 6.24 3.23
CA ASN A 227 -5.66 6.35 1.80
C ASN A 227 -5.63 4.96 1.15
N ASP A 228 -5.01 3.99 1.83
CA ASP A 228 -4.96 2.59 1.36
C ASP A 228 -6.34 1.93 1.46
N LEU A 229 -7.12 2.19 2.51
CA LEU A 229 -8.51 1.71 2.62
C LEU A 229 -9.38 2.28 1.48
N GLN A 230 -9.19 3.55 1.12
CA GLN A 230 -9.89 4.18 0.00
C GLN A 230 -9.50 3.56 -1.34
N ALA A 231 -8.21 3.22 -1.51
CA ALA A 231 -7.69 2.53 -2.68
C ALA A 231 -8.27 1.11 -2.81
N MET A 232 -8.29 0.31 -1.73
CA MET A 232 -8.93 -1.01 -1.71
C MET A 232 -10.43 -0.92 -2.03
N ALA A 233 -11.11 0.11 -1.52
CA ALA A 233 -12.52 0.34 -1.80
C ALA A 233 -12.84 0.67 -3.27
N ARG A 234 -11.84 0.82 -4.15
CA ARG A 234 -12.03 0.91 -5.60
C ARG A 234 -12.36 -0.44 -6.23
N CYS A 235 -11.82 -1.52 -5.66
CA CYS A 235 -12.01 -2.90 -6.13
C CYS A 235 -13.06 -3.64 -5.29
N HIS A 236 -13.10 -3.36 -3.97
CA HIS A 236 -14.13 -3.85 -3.04
C HIS A 236 -15.27 -2.83 -2.92
N ARG A 237 -16.11 -2.80 -3.95
CA ARG A 237 -17.26 -1.90 -4.10
C ARG A 237 -18.47 -2.67 -4.63
N ILE A 238 -19.66 -2.08 -4.46
CA ILE A 238 -20.90 -2.52 -5.10
C ILE A 238 -20.64 -2.77 -6.60
N GLY A 239 -21.06 -3.93 -7.09
CA GLY A 239 -20.74 -4.45 -8.42
C GLY A 239 -19.59 -5.46 -8.46
N GLN A 240 -18.91 -5.73 -7.35
CA GLN A 240 -17.94 -6.82 -7.22
C GLN A 240 -18.66 -8.15 -7.00
N SER A 241 -18.32 -9.17 -7.80
CA SER A 241 -18.90 -10.51 -7.70
C SER A 241 -17.92 -11.56 -7.16
N LYS A 242 -16.62 -11.25 -7.16
CA LYS A 242 -15.55 -12.17 -6.73
C LYS A 242 -15.02 -11.81 -5.34
N LYS A 243 -14.47 -12.80 -4.63
CA LYS A 243 -13.69 -12.58 -3.40
C LYS A 243 -12.49 -11.69 -3.74
N VAL A 244 -12.30 -10.63 -2.97
CA VAL A 244 -11.18 -9.70 -3.18
C VAL A 244 -10.04 -10.06 -2.23
N THR A 245 -8.87 -10.36 -2.77
CA THR A 245 -7.65 -10.62 -2.00
C THR A 245 -6.73 -9.41 -2.08
N VAL A 246 -6.33 -8.87 -0.94
CA VAL A 246 -5.43 -7.71 -0.83
C VAL A 246 -4.09 -8.18 -0.28
N TYR A 247 -3.02 -8.05 -1.07
CA TYR A 247 -1.65 -8.31 -0.64
C TYR A 247 -0.94 -6.99 -0.31
N ARG A 248 -0.57 -6.80 0.95
CA ARG A 248 0.22 -5.64 1.38
C ARG A 248 1.67 -6.04 1.55
N LEU A 249 2.57 -5.44 0.77
CA LEU A 249 4.00 -5.76 0.83
C LEU A 249 4.71 -4.84 1.81
N LEU A 250 5.36 -5.41 2.83
CA LEU A 250 6.14 -4.67 3.82
C LEU A 250 7.57 -5.20 3.90
N ALA A 251 8.56 -4.32 3.81
CA ALA A 251 9.95 -4.72 3.98
C ALA A 251 10.28 -4.97 5.47
N ARG A 252 10.70 -6.20 5.82
CA ARG A 252 11.11 -6.61 7.17
C ARG A 252 12.34 -5.83 7.64
N ASP A 253 12.42 -5.61 8.96
CA ASP A 253 13.54 -4.92 9.62
C ASP A 253 13.87 -3.54 9.04
N THR A 254 12.88 -2.87 8.46
CA THR A 254 13.03 -1.53 7.91
C THR A 254 12.14 -0.51 8.61
N TYR A 255 12.37 0.76 8.27
CA TYR A 255 11.48 1.86 8.62
C TYR A 255 10.01 1.60 8.23
N GLU A 256 9.75 0.90 7.12
CA GLU A 256 8.39 0.62 6.66
C GLU A 256 7.61 -0.24 7.67
N ALA A 257 8.25 -1.28 8.21
CA ALA A 257 7.67 -2.15 9.24
C ALA A 257 7.32 -1.36 10.50
N GLN A 258 8.22 -0.51 10.97
CA GLN A 258 8.02 0.29 12.19
C GLN A 258 6.87 1.28 12.03
N VAL A 259 6.77 1.95 10.87
CA VAL A 259 5.65 2.85 10.58
C VAL A 259 4.34 2.09 10.52
N PHE A 260 4.32 0.93 9.87
CA PHE A 260 3.12 0.11 9.78
C PHE A 260 2.64 -0.36 11.16
N GLU A 261 3.53 -0.86 12.01
CA GLU A 261 3.18 -1.24 13.39
C GLU A 261 2.64 -0.06 14.20
N ALA A 262 3.29 1.10 14.09
CA ALA A 262 2.83 2.32 14.78
C ALA A 262 1.45 2.77 14.28
N SER A 263 1.21 2.72 12.97
CA SER A 263 -0.09 3.05 12.37
C SER A 263 -1.17 2.04 12.72
N SER A 264 -0.85 0.74 12.77
CA SER A 264 -1.79 -0.31 13.15
C SER A 264 -2.23 -0.20 14.61
N ARG A 265 -1.32 0.19 15.52
CA ARG A 265 -1.66 0.50 16.92
C ARG A 265 -2.59 1.71 17.02
N LYS A 266 -2.35 2.75 16.21
CA LYS A 266 -3.24 3.94 16.16
C LYS A 266 -4.64 3.58 15.63
N GLN A 267 -4.72 2.78 14.57
CA GLN A 267 -6.02 2.32 14.06
C GLN A 267 -6.78 1.47 15.07
N GLY A 268 -6.09 0.58 15.79
CA GLY A 268 -6.73 -0.22 16.86
C GLY A 268 -7.31 0.66 17.97
N LEU A 269 -6.63 1.76 18.30
CA LEU A 269 -7.14 2.77 19.23
C LEU A 269 -8.36 3.51 18.66
N ASP A 270 -8.31 3.95 17.40
CA ASP A 270 -9.42 4.65 16.74
C ASP A 270 -10.66 3.76 16.64
N GLU A 271 -10.49 2.47 16.30
CA GLU A 271 -11.59 1.50 16.22
C GLU A 271 -12.19 1.21 17.60
N ALA A 272 -11.35 1.09 18.64
CA ALA A 272 -11.81 0.96 20.03
C ALA A 272 -12.62 2.19 20.49
N LEU A 273 -12.16 3.40 20.16
CA LEU A 273 -12.86 4.64 20.52
C LEU A 273 -14.17 4.79 19.75
N LEU A 274 -14.18 4.55 18.43
CA LEU A 274 -15.39 4.62 17.61
C LEU A 274 -16.40 3.54 17.99
N GLY A 275 -15.93 2.32 18.30
CA GLY A 275 -16.76 1.23 18.81
C GLY A 275 -17.42 1.57 20.15
N SER A 276 -16.74 2.34 21.01
CA SER A 276 -17.29 2.83 22.28
C SER A 276 -18.30 3.98 22.13
N LEU A 277 -18.28 4.70 21.00
CA LEU A 277 -19.14 5.85 20.70
C LEU A 277 -20.36 5.51 19.83
N ALA A 278 -20.40 4.34 19.20
CA ALA A 278 -21.54 3.91 18.41
C ALA A 278 -22.74 3.58 19.32
N PRO A 279 -23.94 4.16 19.10
CA PRO A 279 -25.12 3.84 19.89
C PRO A 279 -25.51 2.38 19.68
N GLN A 280 -25.36 1.56 20.72
CA GLN A 280 -25.66 0.13 20.70
C GLN A 280 -27.15 -0.10 20.40
N ARG A 281 -27.47 -0.57 19.20
CA ARG A 281 -28.80 -1.07 18.87
C ARG A 281 -28.93 -2.52 19.34
N GLY A 282 -29.41 -2.69 20.59
CA GLY A 282 -30.25 -3.83 20.97
C GLY A 282 -29.62 -5.16 21.39
N GLY A 283 -28.37 -5.19 21.89
CA GLY A 283 -27.80 -6.38 22.54
C GLY A 283 -27.23 -6.05 23.92
N GLU A 284 -27.37 -6.95 24.91
CA GLU A 284 -26.78 -6.80 26.24
C GLU A 284 -25.26 -6.56 26.12
N ALA A 285 -24.81 -5.38 26.57
CA ALA A 285 -23.41 -5.03 26.66
C ALA A 285 -22.72 -5.94 27.68
N ASP A 286 -21.75 -6.74 27.24
CA ASP A 286 -20.82 -7.43 28.13
C ASP A 286 -19.53 -6.58 28.20
N PRO A 287 -19.41 -5.66 29.17
CA PRO A 287 -18.27 -4.75 29.26
C PRO A 287 -16.93 -5.48 29.41
N GLU A 288 -16.94 -6.73 29.87
CA GLU A 288 -15.71 -7.53 30.00
C GLU A 288 -15.19 -8.03 28.65
N LYS A 289 -16.08 -8.38 27.71
CA LYS A 289 -15.71 -8.75 26.33
C LYS A 289 -15.23 -7.55 25.52
N ASP A 290 -15.87 -6.39 25.68
CA ASP A 290 -15.44 -5.17 25.01
C ASP A 290 -14.08 -4.71 25.52
N LEU A 291 -13.82 -4.75 26.83
CA LEU A 291 -12.51 -4.45 27.40
C LEU A 291 -11.42 -5.44 26.96
N ARG A 292 -11.74 -6.74 26.84
CA ARG A 292 -10.80 -7.73 26.29
C ARG A 292 -10.50 -7.48 24.82
N ARG A 293 -11.51 -7.22 23.99
CA ARG A 293 -11.35 -6.89 22.57
C ARG A 293 -10.53 -5.62 22.38
N ILE A 294 -10.81 -4.56 23.15
CA ILE A 294 -10.03 -3.32 23.17
C ILE A 294 -8.59 -3.61 23.63
N GLY A 295 -8.39 -4.42 24.67
CA GLY A 295 -7.07 -4.83 25.14
C GLY A 295 -6.26 -5.61 24.11
N GLU A 296 -6.90 -6.47 23.33
CA GLU A 296 -6.28 -7.22 22.23
C GLU A 296 -5.95 -6.32 21.03
N LEU A 297 -6.85 -5.41 20.64
CA LEU A 297 -6.61 -4.40 19.62
C LEU A 297 -5.47 -3.44 20.00
N LEU A 298 -5.35 -3.09 21.28
CA LEU A 298 -4.27 -2.25 21.79
C LEU A 298 -2.92 -2.99 21.87
N LYS A 299 -2.93 -4.29 22.20
CA LYS A 299 -1.71 -5.10 22.28
C LYS A 299 -1.17 -5.50 20.91
N ASN A 300 -2.04 -5.90 20.00
CA ASN A 300 -1.66 -6.52 18.73
C ASN A 300 -1.82 -5.58 17.53
N GLY A 301 -2.47 -4.41 17.70
CA GLY A 301 -2.85 -3.52 16.60
C GLY A 301 -4.01 -4.08 15.76
N ALA A 302 -4.60 -3.25 14.89
CA ALA A 302 -5.74 -3.65 14.04
C ALA A 302 -5.42 -4.84 13.09
N HIS A 303 -4.13 -5.10 12.83
CA HIS A 303 -3.68 -6.17 11.93
C HIS A 303 -3.03 -7.37 12.65
N GLY A 304 -2.90 -7.36 13.98
CA GLY A 304 -2.25 -8.43 14.73
C GLY A 304 -3.06 -9.72 14.88
N LEU A 305 -4.20 -9.80 14.20
CA LEU A 305 -4.98 -11.03 13.98
C LEU A 305 -4.62 -11.74 12.67
N ALA A 306 -3.67 -11.21 11.88
CA ALA A 306 -3.14 -11.93 10.73
C ALA A 306 -2.33 -13.14 11.24
N ASP A 307 -2.90 -14.33 11.08
CA ASP A 307 -2.28 -15.59 11.47
C ASP A 307 -0.85 -15.66 10.91
N PRO A 308 0.20 -15.68 11.76
CA PRO A 308 1.58 -15.78 11.30
C PRO A 308 1.78 -17.01 10.41
N ALA A 309 1.03 -18.09 10.64
CA ALA A 309 1.06 -19.28 9.81
C ALA A 309 0.50 -19.05 8.40
N ALA A 310 -0.50 -18.17 8.23
CA ALA A 310 -1.03 -17.81 6.91
C ALA A 310 -0.08 -16.89 6.14
N ALA A 311 0.60 -15.96 6.83
CA ALA A 311 1.62 -15.10 6.23
C ALA A 311 2.89 -15.90 5.86
N GLU A 312 3.29 -16.86 6.70
CA GLU A 312 4.41 -17.76 6.45
C GLU A 312 4.06 -18.81 5.38
N ALA A 313 2.84 -19.35 5.36
CA ALA A 313 2.35 -20.21 4.29
C ALA A 313 2.25 -19.47 2.96
N ALA A 314 1.80 -18.20 2.96
CA ALA A 314 1.84 -17.36 1.77
C ALA A 314 3.29 -17.15 1.31
N SER A 315 4.20 -16.75 2.22
CA SER A 315 5.62 -16.56 1.89
C SER A 315 6.32 -17.84 1.43
N ALA A 316 5.96 -19.01 1.96
CA ALA A 316 6.53 -20.31 1.60
C ALA A 316 5.89 -20.88 0.33
N ALA A 317 4.64 -20.48 0.03
CA ALA A 317 3.96 -20.83 -1.21
C ALA A 317 4.49 -20.05 -2.42
N PHE A 318 5.35 -19.03 -2.26
CA PHE A 318 5.97 -18.23 -3.33
C PHE A 318 7.50 -18.41 -3.41
#